data_AF-A0A147FCI8-F1
#
_entry.id   AF-A0A147FCI8-F1
#
_cell.length_a   1.000
_cell.length_b   1.000
_cell.length_c   1.000
_cell.angle_alpha   90.00
_cell.angle_beta   90.00
_cell.angle_gamma   90.00
#
_symmetry.space_group_name_H-M   'P 1'
#
loop_
_entity.id
_entity.type
_entity.pdbx_description
1 polymer ?
#
loop_
_entity_poly.entity_id
_entity_poly.type
_entity_poly.pdbx_seq_one_letter_code
_entity_poly.pdbx_strand_id
1 'polypeptide(L)'
;MPASDNVERMHHLDQLNNVVRDVSAIADRSSRVAEMRRRYATAASDFDDIMQNVPGVVRQNDKRAWCEDPDALVETYATAEGL
;
A
#
# COMPACT_ATOMS: atom_id res chain seq x y z
N MET A 1 3.36 -28.81 9.26
CA MET A 1 2.23 -28.02 9.80
C MET A 1 2.26 -26.67 9.11
N PRO A 2 1.12 -26.08 8.73
CA PRO A 2 1.09 -24.69 8.30
C PRO A 2 1.63 -23.79 9.42
N ALA A 3 2.18 -22.62 9.06
CA ALA A 3 2.64 -21.65 10.04
C ALA A 3 1.48 -21.31 10.98
N SER A 4 1.75 -21.12 12.28
CA SER A 4 0.70 -20.64 13.18
C SER A 4 0.32 -19.21 12.81
N ASP A 5 -0.94 -18.83 13.04
CA ASP A 5 -1.44 -17.46 12.79
C ASP A 5 -0.54 -16.38 13.40
N ASN A 6 0.14 -16.69 14.51
CA ASN A 6 1.10 -15.79 15.14
C ASN A 6 2.37 -15.57 14.29
N VAL A 7 2.86 -16.60 13.61
CA VAL A 7 4.00 -16.51 12.69
C VAL A 7 3.61 -15.71 11.44
N GLU A 8 2.41 -15.93 10.89
CA GLU A 8 1.90 -15.15 9.77
C GLU A 8 1.71 -13.67 10.15
N ARG A 9 1.12 -13.41 11.32
CA ARG A 9 0.99 -12.04 11.85
C ARG A 9 2.35 -11.35 12.00
N MET A 10 3.34 -12.04 12.58
CA MET A 10 4.68 -11.48 12.74
C MET A 10 5.33 -11.19 11.38
N HIS A 11 5.15 -12.10 10.42
CA HIS A 11 5.64 -11.91 9.05
C HIS A 11 5.03 -10.68 8.39
N HIS A 12 3.70 -10.50 8.48
CA HIS A 12 3.02 -9.33 7.92
C HIS A 12 3.47 -8.02 8.61
N LEU A 13 3.65 -8.03 9.93
CA LEU A 13 4.17 -6.86 10.65
C LEU A 13 5.60 -6.51 10.23
N ASP A 14 6.46 -7.52 10.01
CA ASP A 14 7.82 -7.28 9.51
C ASP A 14 7.81 -6.68 8.11
N GLN A 15 6.95 -7.19 7.20
CA GLN A 15 6.77 -6.60 5.88
C GLN A 15 6.35 -5.13 5.96
N LEU A 16 5.37 -4.77 6.80
CA LEU A 16 4.93 -3.39 6.99
C LEU A 16 6.06 -2.49 7.50
N ASN A 17 6.83 -2.96 8.49
CA ASN A 17 7.98 -2.21 9.02
C ASN A 17 9.06 -2.00 7.96
N ASN A 18 9.33 -3.02 7.14
CA ASN A 18 10.29 -2.92 6.04
C ASN A 18 9.82 -1.88 5.01
N VAL A 19 8.54 -1.89 4.63
CA VAL A 19 7.96 -0.87 3.73
C VAL A 19 8.17 0.55 4.27
N VAL A 20 7.82 0.79 5.54
CA VAL A 20 7.97 2.12 6.15
C VAL A 20 9.44 2.54 6.18
N ARG A 21 10.34 1.62 6.54
CA ARG A 21 11.79 1.90 6.57
C ARG A 21 12.32 2.24 5.18
N ASP A 22 11.94 1.50 4.16
CA ASP A 22 12.42 1.70 2.78
C ASP A 22 11.98 3.06 2.24
N VAL A 23 10.70 3.43 2.42
CA VAL A 23 10.19 4.75 2.02
C VAL A 23 10.88 5.86 2.81
N SER A 24 11.10 5.66 4.11
CA SER A 24 11.75 6.66 4.98
C SER A 24 13.22 6.87 4.65
N ALA A 25 13.89 5.85 4.09
CA ALA A 25 15.28 5.93 3.67
C ALA A 25 15.48 6.78 2.39
N ILE A 26 14.42 7.03 1.61
CA ILE A 26 14.49 7.85 0.39
C ILE A 26 14.65 9.32 0.80
N ALA A 27 15.83 9.88 0.56
CA ALA A 27 16.17 11.25 0.96
C ALA A 27 15.46 12.30 0.10
N ASP A 28 15.38 12.06 -1.21
CA ASP A 28 14.73 12.97 -2.14
C ASP A 28 13.20 12.88 -2.05
N ARG A 29 12.54 14.03 -1.89
CA ARG A 29 11.09 14.08 -1.68
C ARG A 29 10.32 13.64 -2.93
N SER A 30 10.77 14.06 -4.11
CA SER A 30 10.10 13.69 -5.37
C SER A 30 10.14 12.18 -5.60
N SER A 31 11.28 11.56 -5.29
CA SER A 31 11.48 10.11 -5.37
C SER A 31 10.63 9.37 -4.34
N ARG A 32 10.46 9.94 -3.13
CA ARG A 32 9.60 9.35 -2.09
C ARG A 32 8.13 9.36 -2.51
N VAL A 33 7.64 10.48 -3.04
CA VAL A 33 6.28 10.58 -3.59
C VAL A 33 6.09 9.60 -4.75
N ALA A 34 7.05 9.52 -5.67
CA ALA A 34 6.99 8.57 -6.78
C ALA A 34 6.92 7.10 -6.32
N GLU A 35 7.68 6.74 -5.29
CA GLU A 35 7.63 5.39 -4.71
C GLU A 35 6.28 5.11 -4.03
N MET A 36 5.70 6.09 -3.33
CA MET A 36 4.37 5.95 -2.73
C MET A 36 3.27 5.77 -3.78
N ARG A 37 3.27 6.60 -4.84
CA ARG A 37 2.36 6.45 -6.00
C ARG A 37 2.45 5.07 -6.61
N ARG A 38 3.68 4.59 -6.85
CA ARG A 38 3.92 3.26 -7.41
C ARG A 38 3.32 2.16 -6.54
N ARG A 39 3.51 2.24 -5.22
CA ARG A 39 2.98 1.24 -4.27
C ARG A 39 1.45 1.21 -4.24
N TYR A 40 0.79 2.36 -4.18
CA TYR A 40 -0.67 2.39 -4.19
C TYR A 40 -1.26 1.97 -5.54
N ALA A 41 -0.60 2.30 -6.66
CA ALA A 41 -1.00 1.80 -7.97
C ALA A 41 -0.89 0.27 -8.06
N THR A 42 0.20 -0.32 -7.55
CA THR A 42 0.34 -1.79 -7.46
C THR A 42 -0.74 -2.39 -6.57
N ALA A 43 -0.98 -1.83 -5.37
CA ALA A 43 -2.01 -2.31 -4.46
C ALA A 43 -3.42 -2.25 -5.08
N ALA A 44 -3.73 -1.20 -5.83
CA ALA A 44 -5.00 -1.08 -6.54
C ALA A 44 -5.18 -2.16 -7.61
N SER A 45 -4.10 -2.48 -8.36
CA SER A 45 -4.10 -3.57 -9.35
C SER A 45 -4.29 -4.93 -8.67
N ASP A 46 -3.57 -5.19 -7.59
CA ASP A 46 -3.70 -6.44 -6.83
C ASP A 46 -5.12 -6.59 -6.26
N PHE A 47 -5.74 -5.50 -5.80
CA PHE A 47 -7.13 -5.49 -5.37
C PHE A 47 -8.10 -5.86 -6.50
N ASP A 48 -7.90 -5.31 -7.70
CA ASP A 48 -8.72 -5.64 -8.87
C ASP A 48 -8.59 -7.12 -9.24
N ASP A 49 -7.37 -7.65 -9.19
CA ASP A 49 -7.10 -9.07 -9.44
C ASP A 49 -7.79 -9.96 -8.39
N ILE A 50 -7.74 -9.61 -7.10
CA ILE A 50 -8.45 -10.36 -6.05
C ILE A 50 -9.96 -10.26 -6.25
N MET A 51 -10.51 -9.08 -6.56
CA MET A 51 -11.95 -8.90 -6.79
C MET A 51 -12.46 -9.74 -7.96
N GLN A 52 -11.65 -9.90 -9.01
CA GLN A 52 -12.00 -10.71 -10.18
C GLN A 52 -11.89 -12.21 -9.90
N ASN A 53 -10.82 -12.65 -9.22
CA ASN A 53 -10.50 -14.06 -9.07
C ASN A 53 -11.08 -14.69 -7.80
N VAL A 54 -11.36 -13.89 -6.77
CA VAL A 54 -11.89 -14.34 -5.48
C VAL A 54 -13.06 -13.44 -5.04
N PRO A 55 -14.22 -13.54 -5.73
CA PRO A 55 -15.35 -12.66 -5.46
C PRO A 55 -15.83 -12.77 -4.01
N GLY A 56 -16.09 -11.62 -3.38
CA GLY A 56 -16.71 -11.54 -2.06
C GLY A 56 -15.76 -11.56 -0.86
N VAL A 57 -14.45 -11.79 -1.08
CA VAL A 57 -13.43 -11.68 -0.01
C VAL A 57 -13.10 -10.22 0.28
N VAL A 58 -12.98 -9.41 -0.76
CA VAL A 58 -12.77 -7.96 -0.67
C VAL A 58 -13.86 -7.24 -1.46
N ARG A 59 -14.20 -6.03 -1.01
CA ARG A 59 -15.24 -5.18 -1.61
C ARG A 59 -14.61 -3.94 -2.22
N GLN A 60 -15.34 -3.30 -3.13
CA GLN A 60 -14.92 -2.00 -3.69
C GLN A 60 -14.65 -0.95 -2.61
N ASN A 61 -15.40 -0.99 -1.50
CA ASN A 61 -15.20 -0.07 -0.38
C ASN A 61 -13.85 -0.31 0.32
N ASP A 62 -13.37 -1.54 0.35
CA ASP A 62 -12.05 -1.88 0.92
C ASP A 62 -10.93 -1.37 0.01
N LYS A 63 -11.08 -1.53 -1.32
CA LYS A 63 -10.16 -0.95 -2.32
C LYS A 63 -10.05 0.57 -2.15
N ARG A 64 -11.19 1.27 -2.00
CA ARG A 64 -11.18 2.71 -1.78
C ARG A 64 -10.43 3.10 -0.51
N ALA A 65 -10.79 2.47 0.61
CA ALA A 65 -10.20 2.80 1.89
C ALA A 65 -8.68 2.50 1.98
N TRP A 66 -8.21 1.48 1.26
CA TRP A 66 -6.84 0.97 1.39
C TRP A 66 -5.90 1.46 0.27
N CYS A 67 -6.44 1.86 -0.88
CA CYS A 67 -5.66 2.28 -2.04
C CYS A 67 -6.02 3.71 -2.49
N GLU A 68 -7.30 3.97 -2.81
CA GLU A 68 -7.70 5.23 -3.46
C GLU A 68 -7.59 6.44 -2.50
N ASP A 69 -8.12 6.33 -1.29
CA ASP A 69 -8.09 7.44 -0.32
C ASP A 69 -6.65 7.77 0.13
N PRO A 70 -5.79 6.78 0.46
CA PRO A 70 -4.40 7.05 0.78
C PRO A 70 -3.59 7.63 -0.39
N ASP A 71 -3.82 7.17 -1.63
CA ASP A 71 -3.17 7.74 -2.81
C ASP A 71 -3.56 9.21 -3.03
N ALA A 72 -4.85 9.53 -2.86
CA ALA A 72 -5.31 10.92 -2.91
C ALA A 72 -4.67 11.81 -1.83
N LEU A 73 -4.38 11.27 -0.64
CA LEU A 73 -3.62 11.99 0.38
C LEU A 73 -2.17 12.23 -0.06
N VAL A 74 -1.51 11.25 -0.68
CA VAL A 74 -0.16 11.41 -1.23
C VAL A 74 -0.14 12.54 -2.27
N GLU A 75 -1.13 12.60 -3.16
CA GLU A 75 -1.25 13.68 -4.14
C GLU A 75 -1.46 15.05 -3.50
N THR A 76 -2.27 15.10 -2.44
CA THR A 76 -2.52 16.34 -1.69
C THR A 76 -1.23 16.84 -1.04
N TYR A 77 -0.45 15.94 -0.43
CA TYR A 77 0.86 16.28 0.15
C TYR A 77 1.86 16.71 -0.92
N ALA A 78 1.95 15.99 -2.04
CA ALA A 78 2.85 16.34 -3.14
C ALA A 78 2.55 17.75 -3.68
N THR A 79 1.27 18.03 -3.94
CA THR A 79 0.81 19.34 -4.42
C THR A 79 1.15 20.46 -3.42
N ALA A 80 0.94 20.22 -2.11
CA ALA A 80 1.26 21.19 -1.06
C ALA A 80 2.77 21.48 -0.94
N GLU A 81 3.61 20.50 -1.29
CA GLU A 81 5.06 20.64 -1.33
C GLU A 81 5.60 21.16 -2.68
N GLY A 82 4.72 21.37 -3.67
CA GLY A 82 5.08 21.84 -5.01
C GLY A 82 5.71 20.77 -5.92
N LEU A 83 5.37 19.50 -5.67
CA LEU A 83 5.84 18.30 -6.39
C LEU A 83 4.76 17.72 -7.32
#